data_AF-A0A101VZ74-F1
#
_entry.id   AF-A0A101VZ74-F1
#
_cell.length_a   1.000
_cell.length_b   1.000
_cell.length_c   1.000
_cell.angle_alpha   90.00
_cell.angle_beta   90.00
_cell.angle_gamma   90.00
#
_symmetry.space_group_name_H-M   'P 1'
#
loop_
_entity.id
_entity.type
_entity.pdbx_description
1 polymer ?
#
loop_
_entity_poly.entity_id
_entity_poly.type
_entity_poly.pdbx_seq_one_letter_code
_entity_poly.pdbx_strand_id
1 'polypeptide(L)'
;MKVLFGLLVLVAAALGSPQWAAAQSCTSDYECTRGLAFGGNARCVGDTLIRTTTRCVVGRCQTQETSRQRCAASIGQGRCVGEYYQRTESRCDGLNGTCATRTIRDHCKRGCSCRKNVLVVFTGACSSAIGCHRAVKECPGGCSCDPEPVCRQ
;
A
#
# COMPACT_ATOMS: atom_id res chain seq x y z
N MET A 1 37.51 -22.72 19.03
CA MET A 1 37.20 -21.41 18.39
C MET A 1 35.77 -21.45 17.82
N LYS A 2 34.72 -21.36 18.66
CA LYS A 2 33.31 -21.53 18.20
C LYS A 2 32.31 -20.60 18.91
N VAL A 3 32.78 -19.52 19.57
CA VAL A 3 31.92 -18.67 20.41
C VAL A 3 31.77 -17.24 19.87
N LEU A 4 32.57 -16.84 18.87
CA LEU A 4 32.60 -15.45 18.39
C LEU A 4 31.55 -15.08 17.33
N PHE A 5 30.85 -16.04 16.73
CA PHE A 5 29.87 -15.74 15.67
C PHE A 5 28.47 -15.38 16.18
N GLY A 6 28.16 -15.63 17.46
CA GLY A 6 26.83 -15.36 18.03
C GLY A 6 26.60 -13.90 18.42
N LEU A 7 27.66 -13.13 18.66
CA LEU A 7 27.54 -11.76 19.19
C LEU A 7 27.34 -10.69 18.10
N LEU A 8 27.64 -11.00 16.85
CA LEU A 8 27.58 -10.04 15.74
C LEU A 8 26.18 -9.91 15.13
N VAL A 9 25.27 -10.84 15.41
CA VAL A 9 23.89 -10.82 14.88
C VAL A 9 22.93 -10.00 15.77
N LEU A 10 23.27 -9.78 17.04
CA LEU A 10 22.44 -9.01 17.98
C LEU A 10 22.57 -7.48 17.82
N VAL A 11 23.62 -6.98 17.16
CA VAL A 11 23.82 -5.53 16.94
C VAL A 11 23.02 -5.02 15.73
N ALA A 12 22.74 -5.87 14.74
CA ALA A 12 22.01 -5.47 13.54
C ALA A 12 20.50 -5.26 13.78
N ALA A 13 19.93 -5.86 14.83
CA ALA A 13 18.50 -5.73 15.15
C ALA A 13 18.15 -4.42 15.89
N ALA A 14 19.15 -3.71 16.43
CA ALA A 14 18.93 -2.47 17.18
C ALA A 14 18.92 -1.19 16.31
N LEU A 15 19.33 -1.29 15.03
CA LEU A 15 19.43 -0.14 14.11
C LEU A 15 18.17 0.11 13.27
N GLY A 16 17.13 -0.70 13.46
CA GLY A 16 15.86 -0.59 12.73
C GLY A 16 14.74 0.15 13.50
N SER A 17 15.04 0.76 14.65
CA SER A 17 14.05 1.56 15.35
C SER A 17 13.85 2.87 14.57
N PRO A 18 12.61 3.23 14.20
CA PRO A 18 12.34 4.56 13.69
C PRO A 18 12.66 5.50 14.85
N GLN A 19 13.80 6.19 14.75
CA GLN A 19 14.18 7.30 15.59
C GLN A 19 13.01 8.28 15.66
N TRP A 20 12.20 8.14 16.71
CA TRP A 20 11.22 9.14 17.09
C TRP A 20 12.05 10.39 17.33
N ALA A 21 11.92 11.38 16.44
CA ALA A 21 12.63 12.65 16.52
C ALA A 21 12.64 13.11 17.99
N ALA A 22 13.83 13.31 18.55
CA ALA A 22 13.98 13.78 19.92
C ALA A 22 13.03 14.97 20.12
N ALA A 23 12.15 14.90 21.13
CA ALA A 23 11.12 15.90 21.34
C ALA A 23 11.79 17.28 21.48
N GLN A 24 11.66 18.10 20.44
CA GLN A 24 12.25 19.43 20.40
C GLN A 24 11.67 20.23 21.57
N SER A 25 12.55 20.86 22.36
CA SER A 25 12.10 21.80 23.39
C SER A 25 11.46 23.01 22.72
N CYS A 26 10.40 23.52 23.32
CA CYS A 26 9.65 24.64 22.78
C CYS A 26 9.13 25.53 23.91
N THR A 27 8.84 26.78 23.57
CA THR A 27 8.17 27.76 24.41
C THR A 27 6.85 28.24 23.78
N SER A 28 6.65 27.97 22.48
CA SER A 28 5.43 28.26 21.74
C SER A 28 5.18 27.23 20.64
N ASP A 29 3.93 27.11 20.19
CA ASP A 29 3.54 26.24 19.07
C ASP A 29 4.28 26.55 17.77
N TYR A 30 4.64 27.82 17.56
CA TYR A 30 5.38 28.26 16.38
C TYR A 30 6.72 27.54 16.22
N GLU A 31 7.46 27.34 17.32
CA GLU A 31 8.75 26.66 17.31
C GLU A 31 8.64 25.19 16.91
N CYS A 32 7.48 24.58 17.15
CA CYS A 32 7.19 23.19 16.77
C CYS A 32 6.79 23.01 15.30
N THR A 33 6.45 24.10 14.60
CA THR A 33 6.03 24.06 13.20
C THR A 33 7.11 24.56 12.23
N ARG A 34 8.15 25.23 12.75
CA ARG A 34 9.18 25.96 11.99
C ARG A 34 10.02 25.11 11.03
N GLY A 35 9.97 23.78 11.13
CA GLY A 35 10.68 22.84 10.23
C GLY A 35 9.78 21.86 9.48
N LEU A 36 8.46 21.92 9.68
CA LEU A 36 7.52 21.08 8.95
C LEU A 36 7.26 21.71 7.59
N ALA A 37 7.99 21.24 6.56
CA ALA A 37 7.73 21.62 5.17
C ALA A 37 6.24 21.42 4.83
N PHE A 38 5.70 22.25 3.93
CA PHE A 38 4.32 22.19 3.41
C PHE A 38 3.87 20.74 3.19
N GLY A 39 3.15 20.16 4.17
CA GLY A 39 2.81 18.72 4.19
C GLY A 39 3.02 18.02 5.54
N GLY A 40 3.79 18.57 6.49
CA GLY A 40 4.07 17.93 7.79
C GLY A 40 2.87 17.69 8.72
N ASN A 41 1.69 18.20 8.37
CA ASN A 41 0.43 18.03 9.10
C ASN A 41 -0.45 16.91 8.53
N ALA A 42 0.04 16.15 7.56
CA ALA A 42 -0.68 15.03 6.99
C ALA A 42 0.26 13.91 6.57
N ARG A 43 -0.15 12.66 6.78
CA ARG A 43 0.58 11.47 6.33
C ARG A 43 -0.36 10.41 5.83
N CYS A 44 0.14 9.59 4.90
CA CYS A 44 -0.58 8.43 4.41
C CYS A 44 -0.11 7.16 5.11
N VAL A 45 -1.05 6.37 5.61
CA VAL A 45 -0.84 5.00 6.07
C VAL A 45 -1.72 4.10 5.21
N GLY A 46 -1.13 3.49 4.18
CA GLY A 46 -1.90 2.84 3.11
C GLY A 46 -2.83 3.84 2.42
N ASP A 47 -4.12 3.52 2.32
CA ASP A 47 -5.15 4.41 1.77
C ASP A 47 -5.80 5.31 2.84
N THR A 48 -5.18 5.46 4.02
CA THR A 48 -5.70 6.31 5.09
C THR A 48 -4.89 7.59 5.20
N LEU A 49 -5.56 8.72 5.05
CA LEU A 49 -5.03 10.04 5.33
C LEU A 49 -5.17 10.32 6.83
N ILE A 50 -4.06 10.55 7.50
CA ILE A 50 -4.01 10.96 8.90
C ILE A 50 -3.54 12.41 8.92
N ARG A 51 -4.36 13.32 9.44
CA ARG A 51 -3.92 14.69 9.70
C ARG A 51 -3.47 14.83 11.14
N THR A 52 -2.40 15.57 11.33
CA THR A 52 -1.77 15.81 12.62
C THR A 52 -1.59 17.30 12.85
N THR A 53 -1.45 17.68 14.11
CA THR A 53 -1.05 19.02 14.50
C THR A 53 0.01 18.89 15.57
N THR A 54 1.07 19.67 15.45
CA THR A 54 2.15 19.71 16.42
C THR A 54 2.00 20.95 17.28
N ARG A 55 1.99 20.78 18.60
CA ARG A 55 1.85 21.86 19.59
C ARG A 55 2.91 21.77 20.67
N CYS A 56 3.21 22.89 21.30
CA CYS A 56 4.08 22.96 22.45
C CYS A 56 3.30 22.64 23.72
N VAL A 57 3.56 21.46 24.30
CA VAL A 57 2.89 20.97 25.50
C VAL A 57 3.95 20.73 26.57
N VAL A 58 3.87 21.50 27.66
CA VAL A 58 4.82 21.43 28.80
C VAL A 58 6.28 21.54 28.33
N GLY A 59 6.55 22.53 27.48
CA GLY A 59 7.90 22.81 26.99
C GLY A 59 8.44 21.82 25.94
N ARG A 60 7.59 20.93 25.41
CA ARG A 60 7.99 19.93 24.40
C ARG A 60 7.01 19.89 23.23
N CYS A 61 7.55 19.75 22.02
CA CYS A 61 6.72 19.56 20.83
C CYS A 61 6.06 18.20 20.85
N GLN A 62 4.73 18.17 20.88
CA GLN A 62 3.91 16.97 20.79
C GLN A 62 3.08 16.99 19.51
N THR A 63 3.08 15.87 18.79
CA THR A 63 2.25 15.68 17.60
C THR A 63 0.99 14.92 17.99
N GLN A 64 -0.17 15.51 17.71
CA GLN A 64 -1.47 14.89 17.96
C GLN A 64 -2.20 14.64 16.64
N GLU A 65 -2.83 13.46 16.53
CA GLU A 65 -3.75 13.17 15.43
C GLU A 65 -5.02 14.02 15.58
N THR A 66 -5.35 14.81 14.56
CA THR A 66 -6.56 15.64 14.53
C THR A 66 -7.69 15.01 13.76
N SER A 67 -7.38 14.23 12.71
CA SER A 67 -8.38 13.49 11.96
C SER A 67 -7.79 12.28 11.24
N ARG A 68 -8.66 11.32 10.95
CA ARG A 68 -8.36 10.13 10.17
C ARG A 68 -9.44 9.93 9.13
N GLN A 69 -9.03 9.87 7.87
CA GLN A 69 -9.93 9.68 6.74
C GLN A 69 -9.44 8.51 5.88
N ARG A 70 -10.30 7.51 5.68
CA ARG A 70 -10.04 6.45 4.72
C ARG A 70 -10.34 6.99 3.32
N CYS A 71 -9.32 7.09 2.47
CA CYS A 71 -9.47 7.56 1.09
C CYS A 71 -10.10 6.51 0.17
N ALA A 72 -9.91 5.22 0.47
CA ALA A 72 -10.55 4.12 -0.25
C ALA A 72 -12.06 4.05 0.08
N ALA A 73 -12.83 4.99 -0.47
CA ALA A 73 -14.25 5.13 -0.18
C ALA A 73 -15.14 4.28 -1.09
N SER A 74 -14.71 3.95 -2.31
CA SER A 74 -15.44 3.06 -3.21
C SER A 74 -14.50 2.68 -4.36
N ILE A 75 -14.46 1.40 -4.73
CA ILE A 75 -13.98 1.05 -6.07
C ILE A 75 -15.05 1.58 -7.00
N GLY A 76 -14.78 2.68 -7.72
CA GLY A 76 -15.73 3.19 -8.70
C GLY A 76 -16.08 2.09 -9.69
N GLN A 77 -17.32 2.07 -10.18
CA GLN A 77 -17.70 1.16 -11.27
C GLN A 77 -16.68 1.34 -12.40
N GLY A 78 -15.97 0.25 -12.73
CA GLY A 78 -14.97 0.28 -13.79
C GLY A 78 -15.61 0.10 -15.15
N ARG A 79 -14.83 0.39 -16.19
CA ARG A 79 -15.24 0.18 -17.58
C ARG A 79 -14.11 -0.41 -18.40
N CYS A 80 -14.46 -1.17 -19.42
CA CYS A 80 -13.48 -1.64 -20.39
C CYS A 80 -13.23 -0.56 -21.45
N VAL A 81 -11.95 -0.32 -21.76
CA VAL A 81 -11.49 0.59 -22.81
C VAL A 81 -10.42 -0.15 -23.62
N GLY A 82 -10.80 -0.69 -24.78
CA GLY A 82 -9.95 -1.59 -25.54
C GLY A 82 -9.56 -2.82 -24.70
N GLU A 83 -8.27 -3.11 -24.59
CA GLU A 83 -7.71 -4.21 -23.80
C GLU A 83 -7.50 -3.89 -22.32
N TYR A 84 -8.00 -2.75 -21.84
CA TYR A 84 -7.79 -2.31 -20.45
C TYR A 84 -9.10 -2.28 -19.68
N TYR A 85 -9.05 -2.73 -18.43
CA TYR A 85 -10.05 -2.40 -17.43
C TYR A 85 -9.63 -1.12 -16.71
N GLN A 86 -10.40 -0.06 -16.90
CA GLN A 86 -10.18 1.23 -16.28
C GLN A 86 -11.13 1.42 -15.11
N ARG A 87 -10.60 1.74 -13.93
CA ARG A 87 -11.41 2.09 -12.76
C ARG A 87 -10.85 3.31 -12.05
N THR A 88 -11.71 3.98 -11.32
CA THR A 88 -11.35 5.16 -10.55
C THR A 88 -11.24 4.75 -9.09
N GLU A 89 -10.08 4.99 -8.47
CA GLU A 89 -9.83 4.73 -7.06
C GLU A 89 -9.42 6.01 -6.36
N SER A 90 -10.00 6.27 -5.20
CA SER A 90 -9.55 7.33 -4.31
C SER A 90 -8.45 6.79 -3.39
N ARG A 91 -7.28 7.41 -3.45
CA ARG A 91 -6.11 7.03 -2.64
C ARG A 91 -5.55 8.21 -1.88
N CYS A 92 -4.80 7.91 -0.83
CA CYS A 92 -4.15 8.95 -0.05
C CYS A 92 -2.99 9.57 -0.84
N ASP A 93 -2.96 10.89 -0.92
CA ASP A 93 -1.86 11.67 -1.49
C ASP A 93 -1.13 12.37 -0.34
N GLY A 94 0.04 11.83 0.02
CA GLY A 94 0.84 12.32 1.14
C GLY A 94 1.54 13.63 0.86
N LEU A 95 1.78 13.97 -0.41
CA LEU A 95 2.39 15.24 -0.80
C LEU A 95 1.40 16.38 -0.64
N ASN A 96 0.16 16.16 -1.07
CA ASN A 96 -0.88 17.17 -1.01
C ASN A 96 -1.71 17.12 0.28
N GLY A 97 -1.51 16.11 1.13
CA GLY A 97 -2.28 15.91 2.36
C GLY A 97 -3.79 15.78 2.08
N THR A 98 -4.17 15.09 1.01
CA THR A 98 -5.56 14.96 0.56
C THR A 98 -5.87 13.53 0.13
N CYS A 99 -7.16 13.20 0.03
CA CYS A 99 -7.58 12.01 -0.70
C CYS A 99 -7.74 12.39 -2.17
N ALA A 100 -6.88 11.85 -3.02
CA ALA A 100 -6.85 12.13 -4.45
C ALA A 100 -7.46 10.97 -5.23
N THR A 101 -8.31 11.30 -6.19
CA THR A 101 -8.91 10.33 -7.10
C THR A 101 -7.96 10.08 -8.27
N ARG A 102 -7.62 8.80 -8.51
CA ARG A 102 -6.74 8.37 -9.59
C ARG A 102 -7.42 7.35 -10.48
N THR A 103 -7.17 7.47 -11.77
CA THR A 103 -7.59 6.46 -12.74
C THR A 103 -6.54 5.36 -12.80
N ILE A 104 -6.94 4.13 -12.47
CA ILE A 104 -6.13 2.92 -12.60
C ILE A 104 -6.53 2.19 -13.87
N ARG A 105 -5.54 1.70 -14.60
CA ARG A 105 -5.73 0.90 -15.82
C ARG A 105 -5.02 -0.42 -15.66
N ASP A 106 -5.80 -1.49 -15.63
CA ASP A 106 -5.30 -2.86 -15.62
C ASP A 106 -5.38 -3.43 -17.04
N HIS A 107 -4.26 -3.87 -17.60
CA HIS A 107 -4.24 -4.50 -18.93
C HIS A 107 -4.72 -5.94 -18.82
N CYS A 108 -5.76 -6.29 -19.57
CA CYS A 108 -6.32 -7.63 -19.62
C CYS A 108 -5.44 -8.51 -20.52
N LYS A 109 -4.25 -8.87 -20.03
CA LYS A 109 -3.34 -9.78 -20.73
C LYS A 109 -3.84 -11.21 -20.66
N ARG A 110 -3.61 -11.96 -21.73
CA ARG A 110 -3.67 -13.43 -21.68
C ARG A 110 -2.51 -13.95 -20.85
N GLY A 111 -2.76 -14.98 -20.07
CA GLY A 111 -1.74 -15.57 -19.22
C GLY A 111 -2.26 -16.70 -18.37
N CYS A 112 -1.35 -17.34 -17.64
CA CYS A 112 -1.66 -18.41 -16.73
C CYS A 112 -0.79 -18.28 -15.47
N SER A 113 -1.36 -18.63 -14.32
CA SER A 113 -0.62 -18.81 -13.08
C SER A 113 -1.06 -20.10 -12.43
N CYS A 114 -0.14 -21.03 -12.24
CA CYS A 114 -0.33 -22.21 -11.42
C CYS A 114 0.43 -22.02 -10.11
N ARG A 115 -0.28 -22.07 -8.97
CA ARG A 115 0.34 -22.04 -7.64
C ARG A 115 -0.25 -23.15 -6.79
N LYS A 116 0.61 -24.08 -6.35
CA LYS A 116 0.20 -25.30 -5.65
C LYS A 116 -0.80 -26.09 -6.53
N ASN A 117 -2.06 -26.12 -6.12
CA ASN A 117 -3.15 -26.82 -6.78
C ASN A 117 -4.20 -25.85 -7.34
N VAL A 118 -3.85 -24.56 -7.51
CA VAL A 118 -4.78 -23.56 -8.04
C VAL A 118 -4.25 -23.05 -9.37
N LEU A 119 -5.04 -23.28 -10.41
CA LEU A 119 -4.82 -22.78 -11.76
C LEU A 119 -5.67 -21.53 -11.99
N VAL A 120 -5.01 -20.42 -12.32
CA VAL A 120 -5.65 -19.16 -12.70
C VAL A 120 -5.33 -18.88 -14.17
N VAL A 121 -6.35 -18.83 -15.02
CA VAL A 121 -6.22 -18.55 -16.45
C VAL A 121 -6.79 -17.16 -16.74
N PHE A 122 -5.97 -16.27 -17.27
CA PHE A 122 -6.38 -14.95 -17.73
C PHE A 122 -6.70 -15.04 -19.22
N THR A 123 -7.96 -14.79 -19.58
CA THR A 123 -8.47 -14.95 -20.96
C THR A 123 -8.16 -13.75 -21.86
N GLY A 124 -7.77 -12.63 -21.25
CA GLY A 124 -7.62 -11.33 -21.89
C GLY A 124 -8.92 -10.62 -22.24
N ALA A 125 -10.08 -11.24 -22.02
CA ALA A 125 -11.37 -10.57 -22.17
C ALA A 125 -11.61 -9.55 -21.04
N CYS A 126 -12.31 -8.47 -21.36
CA CYS A 126 -12.71 -7.44 -20.40
C CYS A 126 -14.23 -7.30 -20.39
N SER A 127 -14.83 -7.28 -19.18
CA SER A 127 -16.24 -6.92 -18.98
C SER A 127 -16.34 -5.82 -17.92
N SER A 128 -17.16 -4.80 -18.15
CA SER A 128 -17.31 -3.69 -17.19
C SER A 128 -17.90 -4.15 -15.84
N ALA A 129 -18.64 -5.26 -15.80
CA ALA A 129 -19.23 -5.79 -14.56
C ALA A 129 -18.22 -6.57 -13.70
N ILE A 130 -17.22 -7.23 -14.33
CA ILE A 130 -16.33 -8.20 -13.67
C ILE A 130 -14.87 -7.71 -13.66
N GLY A 131 -14.49 -6.88 -14.63
CA GLY A 131 -13.12 -6.50 -14.93
C GLY A 131 -12.46 -7.42 -15.96
N CYS A 132 -11.14 -7.61 -15.82
CA CYS A 132 -10.41 -8.57 -16.64
C CYS A 132 -10.80 -10.00 -16.27
N HIS A 133 -11.26 -10.77 -17.26
CA HIS A 133 -11.76 -12.12 -17.08
C HIS A 133 -10.65 -13.09 -16.70
N ARG A 134 -10.88 -13.80 -15.59
CA ARG A 134 -10.06 -14.92 -15.12
C ARG A 134 -10.93 -16.12 -14.81
N ALA A 135 -10.44 -17.31 -15.12
CA ALA A 135 -10.99 -18.56 -14.63
C ALA A 135 -10.06 -19.10 -13.54
N VAL A 136 -10.62 -19.45 -12.38
CA VAL A 136 -9.90 -20.08 -11.28
C VAL A 136 -10.38 -21.51 -11.17
N LYS A 137 -9.46 -22.48 -11.15
CA LYS A 137 -9.76 -23.91 -11.00
C LYS A 137 -8.86 -24.50 -9.93
N GLU A 138 -9.44 -25.34 -9.08
CA GLU A 138 -8.67 -26.21 -8.18
C GLU A 138 -8.34 -27.51 -8.91
N CYS A 139 -7.07 -27.90 -8.86
CA CYS A 139 -6.51 -29.05 -9.54
C CYS A 139 -5.86 -29.98 -8.50
N PRO A 140 -6.55 -31.03 -8.01
CA PRO A 140 -6.06 -31.89 -6.93
C PRO A 140 -4.69 -32.53 -7.21
N GLY A 141 -4.44 -32.94 -8.46
CA GLY A 141 -3.17 -33.50 -8.92
C GLY A 141 -2.11 -32.46 -9.32
N GLY A 142 -2.35 -31.18 -9.02
CA GLY A 142 -1.51 -30.06 -9.43
C GLY A 142 -1.92 -29.46 -10.78
N CYS A 143 -1.24 -28.39 -11.20
CA CYS A 143 -1.52 -27.69 -12.45
C CYS A 143 -0.26 -27.41 -13.28
N SER A 144 -0.44 -27.11 -14.56
CA SER A 144 0.61 -26.62 -15.46
C SER A 144 0.08 -25.45 -16.28
N CYS A 145 0.96 -24.52 -16.65
CA CYS A 145 0.68 -23.46 -17.61
C CYS A 145 1.32 -23.69 -18.98
N ASP A 146 2.19 -24.70 -19.10
CA ASP A 146 3.04 -24.99 -20.25
C ASP A 146 2.79 -26.45 -20.69
N PRO A 147 2.60 -26.73 -21.99
CA PRO A 147 2.41 -25.78 -23.12
C PRO A 147 1.07 -25.03 -23.08
N GLU A 148 0.08 -25.60 -22.39
CA GLU A 148 -1.25 -25.02 -22.23
C GLU A 148 -1.73 -25.15 -20.77
N PRO A 149 -2.62 -24.25 -20.31
CA PRO A 149 -3.15 -24.29 -18.95
C PRO A 149 -4.02 -25.53 -18.71
N VAL A 150 -3.57 -26.43 -17.82
CA VAL A 150 -4.24 -27.72 -17.55
C VAL A 150 -4.14 -28.13 -16.08
N CYS A 151 -5.18 -28.79 -15.58
CA CYS A 151 -5.13 -29.53 -14.31
C CYS A 151 -4.55 -30.93 -14.56
N ARG A 152 -3.54 -31.32 -13.79
CA ARG A 152 -3.00 -32.69 -13.80
C ARG A 152 -3.91 -33.60 -12.98
N GLN A 153 -4.05 -34.84 -13.43
CA GLN A 153 -4.79 -35.89 -12.73
C GLN A 153 -3.89 -36.57 -11.70
#